data_AF-A0A316HG82-F1
#
_entry.id   AF-A0A316HG82-F1
#
_cell.length_a   1.000
_cell.length_b   1.000
_cell.length_c   1.000
_cell.angle_alpha   90.00
_cell.angle_beta   90.00
_cell.angle_gamma   90.00
#
_symmetry.space_group_name_H-M   'P 1'
#
loop_
_entity.id
_entity.type
_entity.pdbx_description
1 polymer ?
#
loop_
_entity_poly.entity_id
_entity_poly.type
_entity_poly.pdbx_seq_one_letter_code
_entity_poly.pdbx_strand_id
1 'polypeptide(L)'
;MPPAEKKSAAKKKAPARKKPAAKKQQRVVISIDWIIGVGIVLLIVLSPFYYGYVLKVASATWRWIADSGEDDTHYRKYKNFNIHIPDGYTVHGIDVSSYQGRINWKQVKAMHEGDVHISFAFIKATEGVLSVDPYFQRNWREAPKAGIICGAYHFFLPQKSGTWQAKFFLQTVKTEKGDLPMVVDVERLYRVKPEKMREQLESFIKMIESRTGIKPIIYTNLKFYQDYLQGYFDGYTLWIAHYYQPKLLVSNSTNWKFWQHSDKARVNGINHVVDFNIFKGDSTEFEKLLVR
;
A
#
# COMPACT_ATOMS: atom_id res chain seq x y z
N MET A 1 70.02 9.63 -76.29
CA MET A 1 70.53 10.23 -75.03
C MET A 1 71.39 11.41 -75.43
N PRO A 2 71.24 12.64 -74.88
CA PRO A 2 70.96 12.99 -73.48
C PRO A 2 69.87 14.11 -73.36
N PRO A 3 69.73 14.93 -72.29
CA PRO A 3 68.62 14.85 -71.34
C PRO A 3 67.72 16.12 -71.25
N ALA A 4 66.66 15.97 -70.46
CA ALA A 4 65.55 16.88 -70.19
C ALA A 4 65.92 18.26 -69.61
N GLU A 5 65.02 19.25 -69.73
CA GLU A 5 64.39 19.88 -68.56
C GLU A 5 63.27 20.91 -68.84
N LYS A 6 62.27 20.86 -67.94
CA LYS A 6 61.46 21.95 -67.32
C LYS A 6 60.55 22.83 -68.18
N LYS A 7 59.24 22.68 -67.92
CA LYS A 7 58.27 23.79 -68.06
C LYS A 7 58.07 24.48 -66.71
N SER A 8 58.31 25.79 -66.70
CA SER A 8 57.89 26.70 -65.64
C SER A 8 56.41 27.07 -65.81
N ALA A 9 55.73 27.39 -64.72
CA ALA A 9 54.41 28.00 -64.75
C ALA A 9 54.38 29.24 -63.85
N ALA A 10 53.76 30.29 -64.40
CA ALA A 10 53.92 31.69 -64.04
C ALA A 10 53.08 32.16 -62.84
N LYS A 11 53.57 33.21 -62.17
CA LYS A 11 52.87 33.99 -61.13
C LYS A 11 51.69 34.78 -61.72
N LYS A 12 50.56 34.81 -61.01
CA LYS A 12 49.52 35.86 -61.14
C LYS A 12 49.19 36.51 -59.79
N LYS A 13 48.98 37.82 -59.84
CA LYS A 13 48.92 38.82 -58.76
C LYS A 13 47.77 38.61 -57.77
N ALA A 14 48.02 38.91 -56.50
CA ALA A 14 47.05 38.85 -55.41
C ALA A 14 46.12 40.10 -55.39
N PRO A 15 44.81 39.93 -55.11
CA PRO A 15 43.87 41.04 -54.98
C PRO A 15 43.90 41.71 -53.59
N ALA A 16 43.43 42.96 -53.53
CA ALA A 16 43.49 43.86 -52.38
C ALA A 16 42.77 43.34 -51.12
N ARG A 17 43.38 43.59 -49.96
CA ARG A 17 42.96 43.12 -48.63
C ARG A 17 41.80 43.97 -48.08
N LYS A 18 40.57 43.43 -48.05
CA LYS A 18 39.44 44.02 -47.28
C LYS A 18 39.68 43.80 -45.78
N LYS A 19 39.58 44.86 -44.96
CA LYS A 19 39.62 44.75 -43.49
C LYS A 19 38.43 43.90 -43.01
N PRO A 20 38.62 42.96 -42.07
CA PRO A 20 37.50 42.20 -41.53
C PRO A 20 36.66 43.07 -40.60
N ALA A 21 35.34 43.07 -40.79
CA ALA A 21 34.39 43.66 -39.85
C ALA A 21 34.43 42.87 -38.53
N ALA A 22 34.56 43.57 -37.41
CA ALA A 22 34.55 42.95 -36.08
C ALA A 22 33.20 42.28 -35.83
N LYS A 23 33.19 40.95 -35.68
CA LYS A 23 32.02 40.20 -35.20
C LYS A 23 31.73 40.62 -33.76
N LYS A 24 30.64 41.34 -33.53
CA LYS A 24 30.07 41.58 -32.19
C LYS A 24 29.67 40.22 -31.61
N GLN A 25 30.42 39.70 -30.64
CA GLN A 25 29.99 38.55 -29.85
C GLN A 25 28.76 38.95 -29.03
N GLN A 26 27.58 38.50 -29.43
CA GLN A 26 26.40 38.57 -28.59
C GLN A 26 26.63 37.68 -27.37
N ARG A 27 26.86 38.29 -26.20
CA ARG A 27 26.81 37.58 -24.93
C ARG A 27 25.36 37.17 -24.69
N VAL A 28 25.11 35.88 -24.62
CA VAL A 28 23.81 35.33 -24.20
C VAL A 28 23.66 35.65 -22.71
N VAL A 29 22.81 36.61 -22.38
CA VAL A 29 22.47 36.93 -20.99
C VAL A 29 21.31 36.02 -20.62
N ILE A 30 21.59 34.98 -19.82
CA ILE A 30 20.56 34.09 -19.30
C ILE A 30 19.83 34.85 -18.18
N SER A 31 18.50 34.96 -18.28
CA SER A 31 17.70 35.63 -17.25
C SER A 31 17.82 34.90 -15.92
N ILE A 32 17.89 35.67 -14.83
CA ILE A 32 17.90 35.13 -13.46
C ILE A 32 16.65 34.28 -13.20
N ASP A 33 15.50 34.65 -13.78
CA ASP A 33 14.25 33.89 -13.65
C ASP A 33 14.36 32.50 -14.29
N TRP A 34 15.12 32.38 -15.39
CA TRP A 34 15.39 31.09 -16.02
C TRP A 34 16.29 30.22 -15.14
N ILE A 35 17.30 30.80 -14.49
CA ILE A 35 18.19 30.08 -13.57
C ILE A 35 17.42 29.62 -12.33
N ILE A 36 16.56 30.48 -11.77
CA ILE A 36 15.69 30.13 -10.63
C ILE A 36 14.69 29.04 -11.05
N GLY A 37 14.06 29.17 -12.22
CA GLY A 37 13.15 28.16 -12.76
C GLY A 37 13.81 26.79 -12.93
N VAL A 38 14.99 26.75 -13.56
CA VAL A 38 15.79 25.53 -13.70
C VAL A 38 16.22 24.99 -12.33
N GLY A 39 16.61 25.85 -11.39
CA GLY A 39 16.98 25.47 -10.03
C GLY A 39 15.83 24.82 -9.25
N ILE A 40 14.61 25.37 -9.36
CA ILE A 40 13.41 24.80 -8.72
C ILE A 40 13.06 23.45 -9.35
N VAL A 41 13.10 23.34 -10.68
CA VAL A 41 12.85 22.08 -11.38
C VAL A 41 13.89 21.03 -10.97
N LEU A 42 15.17 21.39 -10.90
CA LEU A 42 16.23 20.49 -10.44
C LEU A 42 16.04 20.09 -8.97
N LEU A 43 15.64 21.00 -8.08
CA LEU A 43 15.33 20.66 -6.69
C LEU A 43 14.14 19.70 -6.57
N ILE A 44 13.13 19.85 -7.43
CA ILE A 44 11.99 18.92 -7.49
C ILE A 44 12.47 17.57 -8.04
N VAL A 45 13.15 17.55 -9.19
CA VAL A 45 13.59 16.30 -9.83
C VAL A 45 14.62 15.56 -8.98
N LEU A 46 15.54 16.27 -8.34
CA LEU A 46 16.58 15.72 -7.45
C LEU A 46 16.09 15.53 -6.02
N SER A 47 14.85 15.91 -5.71
CA SER A 47 14.27 15.67 -4.39
C SER A 47 14.20 14.17 -4.13
N PRO A 48 14.66 13.69 -2.95
CA PRO A 48 14.43 12.31 -2.53
C PRO A 48 12.95 11.91 -2.55
N PHE A 49 12.04 12.88 -2.36
CA PHE A 49 10.60 12.65 -2.43
C PHE A 49 10.10 12.44 -3.86
N TYR A 50 10.66 13.15 -4.84
CA TYR A 50 10.32 12.97 -6.25
C TYR A 50 10.92 11.67 -6.79
N TYR A 51 12.19 11.37 -6.50
CA TYR A 51 12.78 10.07 -6.86
C TYR A 51 12.05 8.90 -6.18
N GLY A 52 11.68 9.04 -4.91
CA GLY A 52 10.85 8.05 -4.21
C GLY A 52 9.48 7.88 -4.87
N TYR A 53 8.84 8.97 -5.30
CA TYR A 53 7.58 8.94 -6.04
C TYR A 53 7.74 8.29 -7.42
N VAL A 54 8.76 8.66 -8.19
CA VAL A 54 9.04 8.11 -9.53
C VAL A 54 9.39 6.62 -9.45
N LEU A 55 10.23 6.19 -8.51
CA LEU A 55 10.53 4.78 -8.30
C LEU A 55 9.30 3.99 -7.82
N LYS A 56 8.44 4.60 -6.98
CA LYS A 56 7.16 4.01 -6.57
C LYS A 56 6.24 3.84 -7.77
N VAL A 57 6.07 4.87 -8.60
CA VAL A 57 5.22 4.83 -9.80
C VAL A 57 5.79 3.85 -10.82
N ALA A 58 7.10 3.88 -11.09
CA ALA A 58 7.75 2.96 -12.02
C ALA A 58 7.62 1.51 -11.56
N SER A 59 7.86 1.22 -10.27
CA SER A 59 7.72 -0.15 -9.73
C SER A 59 6.27 -0.62 -9.65
N ALA A 60 5.33 0.27 -9.35
CA ALA A 60 3.90 -0.03 -9.39
C ALA A 60 3.42 -0.26 -10.84
N THR A 61 3.90 0.54 -11.79
CA THR A 61 3.55 0.41 -13.22
C THR A 61 4.15 -0.86 -13.81
N TRP A 62 5.42 -1.16 -13.53
CA TRP A 62 6.05 -2.42 -13.96
C TRP A 62 5.34 -3.64 -13.38
N ARG A 63 4.93 -3.59 -12.10
CA ARG A 63 4.16 -4.67 -11.48
C ARG A 63 2.75 -4.77 -12.06
N TRP A 64 2.07 -3.66 -12.31
CA TRP A 64 0.77 -3.64 -12.99
C TRP A 64 0.84 -4.26 -14.40
N ILE A 65 1.88 -3.92 -15.17
CA ILE A 65 2.13 -4.51 -16.50
C ILE A 65 2.43 -6.02 -16.36
N ALA A 66 3.29 -6.42 -15.42
CA ALA A 66 3.59 -7.83 -15.17
C ALA A 66 2.35 -8.63 -14.72
N ASP A 67 1.45 -7.98 -13.97
CA ASP A 67 0.20 -8.56 -13.45
C ASP A 67 -0.97 -8.53 -14.45
N SER A 68 -0.79 -7.91 -15.63
CA SER A 68 -1.81 -7.84 -16.68
C SER A 68 -2.03 -9.19 -17.39
N GLY A 69 -1.25 -10.23 -17.03
CA GLY A 69 -1.44 -11.58 -17.52
C GLY A 69 -2.78 -12.19 -17.10
N GLU A 70 -3.25 -13.17 -17.87
CA GLU A 70 -4.46 -13.95 -17.62
C GLU A 70 -4.43 -14.60 -16.22
N ASP A 71 -5.58 -14.76 -15.56
CA ASP A 71 -5.65 -15.41 -14.25
C ASP A 71 -5.07 -16.83 -14.35
N ASP A 72 -4.07 -17.11 -13.52
CA ASP A 72 -3.44 -18.43 -13.44
C ASP A 72 -4.56 -19.46 -13.27
N THR A 73 -4.64 -20.43 -14.19
CA THR A 73 -5.74 -21.41 -14.18
C THR A 73 -5.46 -22.54 -13.20
N HIS A 74 -4.29 -22.57 -12.56
CA HIS A 74 -3.85 -23.61 -11.64
C HIS A 74 -4.02 -23.21 -10.17
N TYR A 75 -5.27 -22.97 -9.77
CA TYR A 75 -5.64 -22.85 -8.36
C TYR A 75 -6.05 -24.21 -7.78
N ARG A 76 -5.60 -24.50 -6.55
CA ARG A 76 -6.09 -25.65 -5.79
C ARG A 76 -7.57 -25.46 -5.45
N LYS A 77 -8.36 -26.51 -5.64
CA LYS A 77 -9.75 -26.57 -5.18
C LYS A 77 -9.83 -27.30 -3.84
N TYR A 78 -10.55 -26.70 -2.91
CA TYR A 78 -10.80 -27.19 -1.56
C TYR A 78 -12.30 -27.45 -1.40
N LYS A 79 -12.65 -28.51 -0.65
CA LYS A 79 -14.05 -28.85 -0.33
C LYS A 79 -14.60 -28.06 0.85
N ASN A 80 -13.72 -27.62 1.75
CA ASN A 80 -14.02 -26.89 2.98
C ASN A 80 -12.86 -25.95 3.30
N PHE A 81 -13.05 -25.07 4.29
CA PHE A 81 -12.02 -24.11 4.71
C PHE A 81 -10.86 -24.74 5.50
N ASN A 82 -10.97 -26.02 5.88
CA ASN A 82 -9.97 -26.78 6.65
C ASN A 82 -9.61 -26.13 8.00
N ILE A 83 -10.60 -25.50 8.65
CA ILE A 83 -10.47 -24.86 9.97
C ILE A 83 -11.77 -25.07 10.77
N HIS A 84 -11.70 -24.92 12.08
CA HIS A 84 -12.89 -24.78 12.91
C HIS A 84 -13.37 -23.32 12.85
N ILE A 85 -14.63 -23.13 12.44
CA ILE A 85 -15.28 -21.82 12.38
C ILE A 85 -16.17 -21.68 13.62
N PRO A 86 -16.00 -20.61 14.42
CA PRO A 86 -16.83 -20.38 15.60
C PRO A 86 -18.31 -20.22 15.24
N ASP A 87 -19.18 -20.87 16.01
CA ASP A 87 -20.63 -20.77 15.84
C ASP A 87 -21.17 -19.39 16.23
N GLY A 88 -22.34 -19.03 15.70
CA GLY A 88 -23.06 -17.81 16.08
C GLY A 88 -22.61 -16.54 15.36
N TYR A 89 -21.78 -16.66 14.31
CA TYR A 89 -21.38 -15.56 13.44
C TYR A 89 -21.76 -15.90 11.99
N THR A 90 -22.31 -14.92 11.27
CA THR A 90 -22.79 -15.10 9.89
C THR A 90 -22.00 -14.30 8.86
N VAL A 91 -21.17 -13.35 9.30
CA VAL A 91 -20.39 -12.47 8.45
C VAL A 91 -18.91 -12.87 8.57
N HIS A 92 -18.39 -13.46 7.50
CA HIS A 92 -17.02 -13.99 7.45
C HIS A 92 -16.19 -13.25 6.42
N GLY A 93 -14.89 -13.18 6.67
CA GLY A 93 -13.94 -12.54 5.80
C GLY A 93 -12.54 -13.09 5.95
N ILE A 94 -11.64 -12.58 5.14
CA ILE A 94 -10.22 -12.93 5.17
C ILE A 94 -9.39 -11.67 5.33
N ASP A 95 -8.12 -11.82 5.64
CA ASP A 95 -7.15 -10.77 5.44
C ASP A 95 -5.93 -11.29 4.70
N VAL A 96 -5.39 -10.43 3.83
CA VAL A 96 -4.42 -10.83 2.82
C VAL A 96 -3.32 -9.81 2.67
N SER A 97 -2.17 -10.30 2.27
CA SER A 97 -1.02 -9.51 1.87
C SER A 97 -0.33 -10.19 0.69
N SER A 98 0.86 -9.71 0.35
CA SER A 98 1.75 -10.36 -0.59
C SER A 98 2.12 -11.81 -0.25
N TYR A 99 1.97 -12.24 1.00
CA TYR A 99 2.17 -13.65 1.40
C TYR A 99 1.18 -14.62 0.72
N GLN A 100 -0.02 -14.16 0.36
CA GLN A 100 -1.02 -14.97 -0.35
C GLN A 100 -0.77 -15.02 -1.87
N GLY A 101 0.19 -14.26 -2.37
CA GLY A 101 0.50 -14.17 -3.79
C GLY A 101 -0.68 -13.64 -4.61
N ARG A 102 -0.80 -14.13 -5.86
CA ARG A 102 -1.88 -13.74 -6.77
C ARG A 102 -3.18 -14.45 -6.40
N ILE A 103 -4.23 -13.67 -6.10
CA ILE A 103 -5.54 -14.17 -5.67
C ILE A 103 -6.55 -14.11 -6.83
N ASN A 104 -7.31 -15.20 -7.01
CA ASN A 104 -8.51 -15.22 -7.85
C ASN A 104 -9.75 -14.92 -7.02
N TRP A 105 -10.12 -13.65 -6.96
CA TRP A 105 -11.22 -13.14 -6.13
C TRP A 105 -12.60 -13.69 -6.52
N LYS A 106 -12.80 -14.08 -7.79
CA LYS A 106 -14.05 -14.74 -8.22
C LYS A 106 -14.20 -16.11 -7.58
N GLN A 107 -13.11 -16.88 -7.51
CA GLN A 107 -13.11 -18.17 -6.81
C GLN A 107 -13.25 -18.02 -5.30
N VAL A 108 -12.63 -16.98 -4.71
CA VAL A 108 -12.80 -16.62 -3.29
C VAL A 108 -14.28 -16.35 -3.00
N LYS A 109 -14.94 -15.50 -3.81
CA LYS A 109 -16.36 -15.17 -3.63
C LYS A 109 -17.27 -16.39 -3.79
N ALA A 110 -16.96 -17.27 -4.75
CA ALA A 110 -17.78 -18.44 -5.04
C ALA A 110 -17.65 -19.56 -3.98
N MET A 111 -16.58 -19.57 -3.20
CA MET A 111 -16.38 -20.58 -2.17
C MET A 111 -17.35 -20.39 -1.01
N HIS A 112 -18.02 -21.48 -0.66
CA HIS A 112 -18.89 -21.57 0.50
C HIS A 112 -18.80 -22.96 1.13
N GLU A 113 -19.11 -23.03 2.42
CA GLU A 113 -19.25 -24.26 3.19
C GLU A 113 -20.48 -24.09 4.11
N GLY A 114 -21.59 -24.74 3.75
CA GLY A 114 -22.88 -24.43 4.37
C GLY A 114 -23.25 -22.95 4.14
N ASP A 115 -23.58 -22.24 5.21
CA ASP A 115 -23.90 -20.80 5.17
C ASP A 115 -22.64 -19.90 5.19
N VAL A 116 -21.47 -20.48 5.42
CA VAL A 116 -20.20 -19.73 5.50
C VAL A 116 -19.73 -19.39 4.09
N HIS A 117 -19.50 -18.10 3.84
CA HIS A 117 -18.94 -17.58 2.60
C HIS A 117 -18.12 -16.31 2.87
N ILE A 118 -17.19 -15.97 1.98
CA ILE A 118 -16.36 -14.77 2.14
C ILE A 118 -17.15 -13.53 1.68
N SER A 119 -17.39 -12.62 2.61
CA SER A 119 -18.15 -11.38 2.39
C SER A 119 -17.26 -10.14 2.39
N PHE A 120 -16.18 -10.15 3.17
CA PHE A 120 -15.24 -9.04 3.27
C PHE A 120 -13.78 -9.48 3.24
N ALA A 121 -12.89 -8.53 2.96
CA ALA A 121 -11.45 -8.73 3.05
C ALA A 121 -10.72 -7.49 3.60
N PHE A 122 -9.77 -7.69 4.52
CA PHE A 122 -8.77 -6.66 4.84
C PHE A 122 -7.50 -6.89 4.00
N ILE A 123 -7.00 -5.87 3.33
CA ILE A 123 -5.90 -5.98 2.37
C ILE A 123 -4.73 -5.12 2.85
N LYS A 124 -3.54 -5.73 3.01
CA LYS A 124 -2.33 -4.99 3.39
C LYS A 124 -2.04 -3.94 2.34
N ALA A 125 -1.92 -2.69 2.75
CA ALA A 125 -1.53 -1.62 1.84
C ALA A 125 -0.08 -1.19 2.06
N THR A 126 0.27 -0.94 3.31
CA THR A 126 1.53 -0.28 3.66
C THR A 126 2.12 -0.82 4.94
N GLU A 127 3.43 -0.67 5.09
CA GLU A 127 4.17 -1.00 6.30
C GLU A 127 5.19 0.11 6.60
N GLY A 128 5.17 0.63 7.82
CA GLY A 128 6.07 1.71 8.22
C GLY A 128 5.90 2.97 7.36
N VAL A 129 7.00 3.53 6.85
CA VAL A 129 6.97 4.83 6.16
C VAL A 129 7.30 4.75 4.66
N LEU A 130 7.70 3.58 4.16
CA LEU A 130 8.25 3.44 2.80
C LEU A 130 7.83 2.16 2.07
N SER A 131 7.24 1.18 2.76
CA SER A 131 6.90 -0.10 2.14
C SER A 131 5.43 -0.13 1.72
N VAL A 132 5.17 -0.37 0.44
CA VAL A 132 3.84 -0.66 -0.11
C VAL A 132 3.77 -2.14 -0.44
N ASP A 133 2.71 -2.82 0.00
CA ASP A 133 2.52 -4.23 -0.35
C ASP A 133 2.40 -4.38 -1.87
N PRO A 134 3.19 -5.27 -2.49
CA PRO A 134 3.26 -5.35 -3.94
C PRO A 134 1.96 -5.82 -4.60
N TYR A 135 1.08 -6.52 -3.89
CA TYR A 135 -0.21 -6.98 -4.41
C TYR A 135 -1.38 -6.06 -4.03
N PHE A 136 -1.16 -5.02 -3.22
CA PHE A 136 -2.22 -4.13 -2.74
C PHE A 136 -3.09 -3.60 -3.88
N GLN A 137 -2.50 -2.95 -4.89
CA GLN A 137 -3.26 -2.31 -5.97
C GLN A 137 -4.11 -3.30 -6.76
N ARG A 138 -3.61 -4.52 -6.99
CA ARG A 138 -4.35 -5.58 -7.66
C ARG A 138 -5.52 -6.03 -6.79
N ASN A 139 -5.26 -6.39 -5.54
CA ASN A 139 -6.28 -6.88 -4.62
C ASN A 139 -7.36 -5.83 -4.35
N TRP A 140 -6.95 -4.58 -4.12
CA TRP A 140 -7.84 -3.43 -3.91
C TRP A 140 -8.76 -3.16 -5.10
N ARG A 141 -8.32 -3.51 -6.32
CA ARG A 141 -9.12 -3.34 -7.54
C ARG A 141 -9.98 -4.55 -7.88
N GLU A 142 -9.48 -5.77 -7.68
CA GLU A 142 -10.14 -6.99 -8.14
C GLU A 142 -11.12 -7.58 -7.11
N ALA A 143 -10.86 -7.40 -5.81
CA ALA A 143 -11.77 -7.90 -4.77
C ALA A 143 -13.16 -7.23 -4.81
N PRO A 144 -13.29 -5.88 -4.91
CA PRO A 144 -14.60 -5.24 -5.02
C PRO A 144 -15.36 -5.64 -6.29
N LYS A 145 -14.67 -5.83 -7.42
CA LYS A 145 -15.28 -6.31 -8.68
C LYS A 145 -15.90 -7.71 -8.54
N ALA A 146 -15.37 -8.54 -7.63
CA ALA A 146 -15.93 -9.84 -7.31
C ALA A 146 -17.04 -9.76 -6.25
N GLY A 147 -17.42 -8.56 -5.77
CA GLY A 147 -18.44 -8.39 -4.74
C GLY A 147 -17.95 -8.68 -3.32
N ILE A 148 -16.65 -8.47 -3.05
CA ILE A 148 -16.05 -8.53 -1.71
C ILE A 148 -15.89 -7.12 -1.17
N ILE A 149 -16.44 -6.86 0.01
CA ILE A 149 -16.30 -5.58 0.71
C ILE A 149 -14.87 -5.47 1.27
N CYS A 150 -14.18 -4.36 1.00
CA CYS A 150 -12.74 -4.26 1.28
C CYS A 150 -12.41 -3.20 2.31
N GLY A 151 -11.42 -3.47 3.16
CA GLY A 151 -10.76 -2.50 4.03
C GLY A 151 -9.25 -2.58 3.85
N ALA A 152 -8.54 -1.46 3.92
CA ALA A 152 -7.08 -1.48 3.83
C ALA A 152 -6.46 -1.46 5.22
N TYR A 153 -5.34 -2.14 5.41
CA TYR A 153 -4.57 -2.06 6.66
C TYR A 153 -3.14 -1.59 6.49
N HIS A 154 -2.65 -0.94 7.56
CA HIS A 154 -1.28 -0.46 7.71
C HIS A 154 -0.55 -1.23 8.80
N PHE A 155 0.53 -1.93 8.46
CA PHE A 155 1.39 -2.59 9.43
C PHE A 155 2.28 -1.56 10.14
N PHE A 156 2.00 -1.35 11.43
CA PHE A 156 2.55 -0.27 12.23
C PHE A 156 3.91 -0.64 12.84
N LEU A 157 4.89 0.24 12.66
CA LEU A 157 6.21 0.13 13.26
C LEU A 157 6.39 1.21 14.34
N PRO A 158 6.39 0.87 15.64
CA PRO A 158 6.43 1.84 16.74
C PRO A 158 7.75 2.61 16.83
N GLN A 159 8.84 2.11 16.23
CA GLN A 159 10.10 2.86 16.15
C GLN A 159 10.06 4.01 15.14
N LYS A 160 8.97 4.15 14.36
CA LYS A 160 8.78 5.21 13.38
C LYS A 160 7.71 6.19 13.87
N SER A 161 7.72 7.39 13.30
CA SER A 161 6.71 8.40 13.63
C SER A 161 5.33 7.96 13.15
N GLY A 162 4.35 7.89 14.06
CA GLY A 162 2.98 7.51 13.71
C GLY A 162 2.32 8.49 12.74
N THR A 163 2.61 9.78 12.86
CA THR A 163 2.13 10.80 11.91
C THR A 163 2.66 10.55 10.49
N TRP A 164 3.94 10.19 10.35
CA TRP A 164 4.52 9.91 9.03
C TRP A 164 3.98 8.62 8.42
N GLN A 165 3.77 7.59 9.25
CA GLN A 165 3.12 6.34 8.85
C GLN A 165 1.69 6.60 8.34
N ALA A 166 0.89 7.37 9.08
CA ALA A 166 -0.47 7.73 8.69
C ALA A 166 -0.50 8.53 7.38
N LYS A 167 0.38 9.53 7.22
CA LYS A 167 0.49 10.28 5.95
C LYS A 167 0.83 9.37 4.77
N PHE A 168 1.76 8.44 4.95
CA PHE A 168 2.15 7.49 3.91
C PHE A 168 1.02 6.54 3.53
N PHE A 169 0.26 6.08 4.53
CA PHE A 169 -0.92 5.24 4.33
C PHE A 169 -2.01 5.99 3.56
N LEU A 170 -2.35 7.22 3.97
CA LEU A 170 -3.34 8.08 3.29
C LEU A 170 -2.93 8.49 1.86
N GLN A 171 -1.64 8.54 1.57
CA GLN A 171 -1.15 8.76 0.20
C GLN A 171 -1.31 7.51 -0.69
N THR A 172 -1.43 6.33 -0.09
CA THR A 172 -1.48 5.06 -0.81
C THR A 172 -2.92 4.54 -0.93
N VAL A 173 -3.76 4.82 0.06
CA VAL A 173 -5.14 4.34 0.12
C VAL A 173 -6.11 5.50 0.07
N LYS A 174 -7.09 5.39 -0.81
CA LYS A 174 -8.30 6.21 -0.80
C LYS A 174 -9.47 5.27 -0.58
N THR A 175 -10.18 5.46 0.52
CA THR A 175 -11.42 4.75 0.81
C THR A 175 -12.59 5.46 0.14
N GLU A 176 -13.50 4.67 -0.42
CA GLU A 176 -14.72 5.14 -1.06
C GLU A 176 -15.94 4.66 -0.26
N LYS A 177 -17.12 5.18 -0.62
CA LYS A 177 -18.37 4.74 -0.01
C LYS A 177 -18.56 3.23 -0.21
N GLY A 178 -18.85 2.51 0.87
CA GLY A 178 -19.01 1.06 0.86
C GLY A 178 -17.75 0.28 1.25
N ASP A 179 -16.60 0.94 1.39
CA ASP A 179 -15.40 0.31 1.96
C ASP A 179 -15.53 0.17 3.48
N LEU A 180 -14.75 -0.74 4.06
CA LEU A 180 -14.52 -0.82 5.50
C LEU A 180 -13.59 0.31 5.96
N PRO A 181 -13.69 0.75 7.23
CA PRO A 181 -12.75 1.70 7.81
C PRO A 181 -11.31 1.21 7.71
N MET A 182 -10.39 2.15 7.55
CA MET A 182 -8.96 1.88 7.54
C MET A 182 -8.51 1.21 8.85
N VAL A 183 -7.58 0.27 8.75
CA VAL A 183 -7.04 -0.46 9.91
C VAL A 183 -5.59 -0.05 10.19
N VAL A 184 -5.26 0.14 11.47
CA VAL A 184 -3.87 0.12 11.94
C VAL A 184 -3.59 -1.22 12.62
N ASP A 185 -2.59 -1.93 12.14
CA ASP A 185 -2.14 -3.22 12.63
C ASP A 185 -0.92 -3.02 13.53
N VAL A 186 -1.08 -3.25 14.84
CA VAL A 186 -0.04 -3.05 15.86
C VAL A 186 0.13 -4.30 16.72
N GLU A 187 1.27 -4.97 16.59
CA GLU A 187 1.46 -6.29 17.21
C GLU A 187 2.70 -6.43 18.09
N ARG A 188 3.66 -5.51 17.95
CA ARG A 188 5.00 -5.64 18.56
C ARG A 188 5.55 -4.28 18.97
N LEU A 189 6.32 -4.27 20.04
CA LEU A 189 7.00 -3.07 20.54
C LEU A 189 8.29 -2.73 19.77
N TYR A 190 8.94 -3.71 19.13
CA TYR A 190 10.24 -3.53 18.48
C TYR A 190 11.27 -2.77 19.35
N ARG A 191 11.36 -3.15 20.63
CA ARG A 191 12.25 -2.54 21.65
C ARG A 191 11.95 -1.07 21.98
N VAL A 192 10.79 -0.54 21.56
CA VAL A 192 10.28 0.77 21.99
C VAL A 192 9.55 0.61 23.32
N LYS A 193 9.64 1.61 24.20
CA LYS A 193 8.86 1.64 25.46
C LYS A 193 7.35 1.68 25.16
N PRO A 194 6.50 0.96 25.92
CA PRO A 194 5.05 0.92 25.67
C PRO A 194 4.40 2.31 25.57
N GLU A 195 4.81 3.26 26.42
CA GLU A 195 4.28 4.64 26.43
C GLU A 195 4.57 5.34 25.11
N LYS A 196 5.79 5.16 24.58
CA LYS A 196 6.18 5.76 23.32
C LYS A 196 5.48 5.10 22.13
N MET A 197 5.27 3.78 22.19
CA MET A 197 4.45 3.08 21.20
C MET A 197 3.03 3.64 21.18
N ARG A 198 2.39 3.79 22.35
CA ARG A 198 1.04 4.38 22.47
C ARG A 198 0.98 5.81 21.94
N GLU A 199 1.97 6.64 22.25
CA GLU A 199 2.07 8.01 21.72
C GLU A 199 2.15 8.02 20.17
N GLN A 200 2.92 7.11 19.58
CA GLN A 200 3.00 7.00 18.13
C GLN A 200 1.70 6.44 17.53
N LEU A 201 1.08 5.45 18.16
CA LEU A 201 -0.21 4.91 17.71
C LEU A 201 -1.31 5.96 17.78
N GLU A 202 -1.37 6.73 18.86
CA GLU A 202 -2.31 7.86 19.02
C GLU A 202 -2.09 8.92 17.94
N SER A 203 -0.83 9.23 17.64
CA SER A 203 -0.47 10.16 16.55
C SER A 203 -0.92 9.64 15.18
N PHE A 204 -0.85 8.33 14.95
CA PHE A 204 -1.32 7.71 13.71
C PHE A 204 -2.85 7.82 13.58
N ILE A 205 -3.59 7.34 14.59
CA ILE A 205 -5.06 7.27 14.53
C ILE A 205 -5.69 8.66 14.45
N LYS A 206 -5.18 9.64 15.22
CA LYS A 206 -5.64 11.03 15.13
C LYS A 206 -5.40 11.64 13.75
N MET A 207 -4.28 11.32 13.10
CA MET A 207 -4.01 11.80 11.75
C MET A 207 -5.00 11.20 10.74
N ILE A 208 -5.31 9.90 10.83
CA ILE A 208 -6.34 9.28 9.98
C ILE A 208 -7.69 9.96 10.21
N GLU A 209 -8.15 10.05 11.46
CA GLU A 209 -9.44 10.69 11.80
C GLU A 209 -9.53 12.13 11.30
N SER A 210 -8.47 12.92 11.49
CA SER A 210 -8.45 14.32 11.05
C SER A 210 -8.57 14.49 9.54
N ARG A 211 -8.17 13.48 8.77
CA ARG A 211 -8.11 13.53 7.30
C ARG A 211 -9.32 12.88 6.63
N THR A 212 -9.90 11.87 7.26
CA THR A 212 -11.01 11.10 6.69
C THR A 212 -12.35 11.38 7.40
N GLY A 213 -12.32 11.92 8.61
CA GLY A 213 -13.49 12.02 9.49
C GLY A 213 -13.96 10.66 10.05
N ILE A 214 -13.19 9.58 9.81
CA ILE A 214 -13.57 8.21 10.11
C ILE A 214 -12.57 7.64 11.12
N LYS A 215 -13.10 7.03 12.18
CA LYS A 215 -12.29 6.31 13.17
C LYS A 215 -11.69 5.05 12.54
N PRO A 216 -10.35 4.87 12.57
CA PRO A 216 -9.76 3.62 12.13
C PRO A 216 -10.10 2.47 13.08
N ILE A 217 -10.03 1.25 12.56
CA ILE A 217 -10.05 0.01 13.35
C ILE A 217 -8.62 -0.25 13.83
N ILE A 218 -8.45 -0.76 15.05
CA ILE A 218 -7.16 -1.19 15.58
C ILE A 218 -7.11 -2.72 15.56
N TYR A 219 -6.18 -3.26 14.78
CA TYR A 219 -5.83 -4.67 14.82
C TYR A 219 -4.66 -4.94 15.77
N THR A 220 -4.76 -6.03 16.52
CA THR A 220 -3.70 -6.52 17.42
C THR A 220 -3.98 -7.98 17.80
N ASN A 221 -2.94 -8.72 18.19
CA ASN A 221 -3.15 -9.99 18.90
C ASN A 221 -3.61 -9.74 20.35
N LEU A 222 -4.34 -10.73 20.91
CA LEU A 222 -4.95 -10.65 22.24
C LEU A 222 -3.94 -10.34 23.35
N LYS A 223 -2.78 -10.99 23.30
CA LYS A 223 -1.74 -10.79 24.32
C LYS A 223 -1.22 -9.36 24.30
N PHE A 224 -0.90 -8.82 23.12
CA PHE A 224 -0.43 -7.46 22.98
C PHE A 224 -1.48 -6.43 23.41
N TYR A 225 -2.76 -6.71 23.12
CA TYR A 225 -3.87 -5.88 23.61
C TYR A 225 -3.89 -5.79 25.14
N GLN A 226 -3.89 -6.95 25.82
CA GLN A 226 -3.93 -7.03 27.28
C GLN A 226 -2.70 -6.37 27.93
N ASP A 227 -1.53 -6.61 27.36
CA ASP A 227 -0.27 -6.11 27.92
C ASP A 227 -0.09 -4.59 27.73
N TYR A 228 -0.59 -4.00 26.62
CA TYR A 228 -0.17 -2.65 26.22
C TYR A 228 -1.26 -1.67 25.76
N LEU A 229 -2.46 -2.14 25.37
CA LEU A 229 -3.47 -1.29 24.74
C LEU A 229 -4.78 -1.16 25.54
N GLN A 230 -5.11 -2.15 26.35
CA GLN A 230 -6.32 -2.16 27.17
C GLN A 230 -6.39 -0.91 28.07
N GLY A 231 -7.50 -0.17 28.02
CA GLY A 231 -7.70 1.06 28.79
C GLY A 231 -7.20 2.36 28.14
N TYR A 232 -6.53 2.28 26.97
CA TYR A 232 -6.01 3.47 26.28
C TYR A 232 -6.79 3.83 25.01
N PHE A 233 -7.37 2.85 24.32
CA PHE A 233 -8.01 3.02 23.01
C PHE A 233 -9.43 2.46 22.96
N ASP A 234 -10.12 2.42 24.10
CA ASP A 234 -11.45 1.79 24.25
C ASP A 234 -12.53 2.45 23.37
N GLY A 235 -12.31 3.69 22.93
CA GLY A 235 -13.19 4.43 22.01
C GLY A 235 -13.05 4.06 20.52
N TYR A 236 -12.22 3.07 20.19
CA TYR A 236 -11.97 2.56 18.84
C TYR A 236 -12.53 1.15 18.68
N THR A 237 -12.84 0.79 17.44
CA THR A 237 -13.26 -0.57 17.10
C THR A 237 -12.03 -1.48 17.06
N LEU A 238 -12.10 -2.63 17.73
CA LEU A 238 -11.01 -3.58 17.78
C LEU A 238 -11.22 -4.76 16.82
N TRP A 239 -10.13 -5.14 16.16
CA TRP A 239 -9.97 -6.40 15.45
C TRP A 239 -8.91 -7.23 16.19
N ILE A 240 -9.32 -8.30 16.86
CA ILE A 240 -8.40 -9.07 17.72
C ILE A 240 -8.02 -10.39 17.08
N ALA A 241 -6.72 -10.68 17.03
CA ALA A 241 -6.23 -12.02 16.71
C ALA A 241 -6.15 -12.90 17.95
N HIS A 242 -6.83 -14.05 17.90
CA HIS A 242 -6.80 -15.08 18.94
C HIS A 242 -7.15 -16.45 18.34
N TYR A 243 -6.12 -17.20 17.97
CA TYR A 243 -6.29 -18.36 17.11
C TYR A 243 -6.71 -19.62 17.86
N TYR A 244 -7.51 -20.45 17.17
CA TYR A 244 -7.86 -21.82 17.56
C TYR A 244 -8.59 -21.92 18.90
N GLN A 245 -9.37 -20.90 19.22
CA GLN A 245 -10.20 -20.87 20.42
C GLN A 245 -11.67 -20.91 20.01
N PRO A 246 -12.54 -21.55 20.80
CA PRO A 246 -13.98 -21.59 20.51
C PRO A 246 -14.65 -20.22 20.70
N LYS A 247 -14.01 -19.33 21.48
CA LYS A 247 -14.47 -17.96 21.71
C LYS A 247 -13.30 -17.02 21.95
N LEU A 248 -13.50 -15.75 21.66
CA LEU A 248 -12.55 -14.70 22.01
C LEU A 248 -12.57 -14.45 23.52
N LEU A 249 -11.41 -14.54 24.18
CA LEU A 249 -11.27 -14.41 25.64
C LEU A 249 -10.94 -12.95 26.03
N VAL A 250 -11.91 -12.06 25.86
CA VAL A 250 -11.83 -10.65 26.25
C VAL A 250 -12.97 -10.29 27.21
N SER A 251 -12.84 -9.18 27.93
CA SER A 251 -13.94 -8.62 28.73
C SER A 251 -15.17 -8.35 27.84
N ASN A 252 -16.37 -8.51 28.40
CA ASN A 252 -17.62 -8.17 27.71
C ASN A 252 -17.71 -6.68 27.35
N SER A 253 -16.98 -5.81 28.07
CA SER A 253 -16.89 -4.37 27.79
C SER A 253 -15.96 -4.01 26.64
N THR A 254 -15.16 -4.95 26.14
CA THR A 254 -14.21 -4.70 25.05
C THR A 254 -14.96 -4.44 23.74
N ASN A 255 -14.72 -3.28 23.11
CA ASN A 255 -15.36 -2.87 21.85
C ASN A 255 -14.73 -3.55 20.61
N TRP A 256 -14.72 -4.87 20.59
CA TRP A 256 -14.28 -5.64 19.43
C TRP A 256 -15.44 -5.92 18.48
N LYS A 257 -15.15 -5.81 17.18
CA LYS A 257 -16.09 -6.15 16.10
C LYS A 257 -15.54 -7.19 15.13
N PHE A 258 -14.22 -7.38 15.08
CA PHE A 258 -13.62 -8.41 14.24
C PHE A 258 -12.76 -9.34 15.08
N TRP A 259 -12.76 -10.62 14.73
CA TRP A 259 -11.92 -11.63 15.36
C TRP A 259 -11.26 -12.49 14.29
N GLN A 260 -9.92 -12.43 14.24
CA GLN A 260 -9.11 -13.35 13.46
C GLN A 260 -8.91 -14.62 14.29
N HIS A 261 -9.57 -15.70 13.89
CA HIS A 261 -9.63 -16.94 14.68
C HIS A 261 -8.79 -18.06 14.08
N SER A 262 -8.27 -17.89 12.86
CA SER A 262 -7.37 -18.84 12.22
C SER A 262 -6.44 -18.14 11.24
N ASP A 263 -5.25 -18.70 11.08
CA ASP A 263 -4.18 -18.34 10.12
C ASP A 263 -3.92 -19.47 9.10
N LYS A 264 -4.78 -20.51 9.09
CA LYS A 264 -4.56 -21.78 8.39
C LYS A 264 -5.66 -22.14 7.40
N ALA A 265 -6.56 -21.20 7.11
CA ALA A 265 -7.68 -21.48 6.22
C ALA A 265 -7.21 -21.78 4.80
N ARG A 266 -7.96 -22.65 4.12
CA ARG A 266 -7.79 -22.95 2.70
C ARG A 266 -8.97 -22.37 1.94
N VAL A 267 -8.69 -21.43 1.04
CA VAL A 267 -9.72 -20.75 0.26
C VAL A 267 -9.44 -20.92 -1.23
N ASN A 268 -10.46 -21.29 -2.01
CA ASN A 268 -10.35 -21.40 -3.46
C ASN A 268 -9.90 -20.06 -4.06
N GLY A 269 -9.00 -20.10 -5.04
CA GLY A 269 -8.38 -18.90 -5.57
C GLY A 269 -7.19 -18.38 -4.76
N ILE A 270 -6.78 -19.07 -3.69
CA ILE A 270 -5.57 -18.77 -2.91
C ILE A 270 -4.76 -20.07 -2.75
N ASN A 271 -3.52 -20.08 -3.26
CA ASN A 271 -2.67 -21.29 -3.21
C ASN A 271 -1.97 -21.48 -1.85
N HIS A 272 -1.95 -20.44 -1.02
CA HIS A 272 -1.38 -20.42 0.32
C HIS A 272 -2.46 -20.59 1.40
N VAL A 273 -2.06 -20.71 2.67
CA VAL A 273 -3.01 -20.52 3.77
C VAL A 273 -3.37 -19.04 3.88
N VAL A 274 -4.55 -18.75 4.41
CA VAL A 274 -5.04 -17.40 4.61
C VAL A 274 -5.64 -17.23 5.99
N ASP A 275 -5.50 -16.03 6.52
CA ASP A 275 -6.12 -15.62 7.77
C ASP A 275 -7.64 -15.49 7.60
N PHE A 276 -8.39 -15.95 8.61
CA PHE A 276 -9.84 -16.06 8.56
C PHE A 276 -10.47 -15.33 9.75
N ASN A 277 -11.47 -14.53 9.42
CA ASN A 277 -12.07 -13.56 10.29
C ASN A 277 -13.58 -13.75 10.37
N ILE A 278 -14.11 -13.43 11.54
CA ILE A 278 -15.54 -13.21 11.72
C ILE A 278 -15.80 -11.75 12.12
N PHE A 279 -17.02 -11.30 11.84
CA PHE A 279 -17.55 -10.05 12.35
C PHE A 279 -18.60 -10.32 13.44
N LYS A 280 -18.56 -9.54 14.53
CA LYS A 280 -19.49 -9.57 15.66
C LYS A 280 -20.70 -8.69 15.39
N GLY A 281 -21.71 -9.30 14.79
CA GLY A 281 -23.00 -8.70 14.52
C GLY A 281 -23.66 -9.33 13.30
N ASP A 282 -24.84 -8.83 12.95
CA ASP A 282 -25.51 -9.21 11.71
C ASP A 282 -25.05 -8.38 10.50
N SER A 283 -25.59 -8.67 9.32
CA SER A 283 -25.27 -7.94 8.08
C SER A 283 -25.65 -6.46 8.14
N THR A 284 -26.69 -6.09 8.90
CA THR A 284 -27.13 -4.70 9.03
C THR A 284 -26.17 -3.90 9.91
N GLU A 285 -25.68 -4.51 10.99
CA GLU A 285 -24.61 -3.94 11.81
C GLU A 285 -23.30 -3.81 11.03
N PHE A 286 -22.99 -4.79 10.18
CA PHE A 286 -21.81 -4.74 9.31
C PHE A 286 -21.88 -3.57 8.32
N GLU A 287 -23.01 -3.38 7.65
CA GLU A 287 -23.23 -2.25 6.73
C GLU A 287 -23.09 -0.89 7.40
N LYS A 288 -23.45 -0.77 8.69
CA LYS A 288 -23.30 0.48 9.44
C LYS A 288 -21.85 0.89 9.66
N LEU A 289 -20.90 -0.04 9.60
CA LEU A 289 -19.47 0.26 9.69
C LEU A 289 -18.88 0.81 8.39
N LEU A 290 -19.55 0.59 7.26
CA LEU A 290 -19.01 1.00 5.97
C LEU A 290 -18.92 2.53 5.87
N VAL A 291 -17.89 2.97 5.17
CA VAL A 291 -17.69 4.38 4.82
C VAL A 291 -18.92 4.89 4.05
N ARG A 292 -19.42 6.07 4.44
CA ARG A 292 -20.68 6.64 3.93
C ARG A 292 -20.47 7.78 2.95
#